data_AF-A0A7X8ZAK3-F1
#
_entry.id   AF-A0A7X8ZAK3-F1
#
_cell.length_a   1.000
_cell.length_b   1.000
_cell.length_c   1.000
_cell.angle_alpha   90.00
_cell.angle_beta   90.00
_cell.angle_gamma   90.00
#
_symmetry.space_group_name_H-M   'P 1'
#
loop_
_entity.id
_entity.type
_entity.pdbx_description
1 polymer ?
#
loop_
_entity_poly.entity_id
_entity_poly.type
_entity_poly.pdbx_seq_one_letter_code
_entity_poly.pdbx_strand_id
1 'polypeptide(L)'
;MSYNTKNYTEQGGEKTVIGGTLEIKEGATVTGLTSTAAPASETSLGGVKAAAKSEDDTVPVKIGEDGVLYVPTYPVIPTVANQEESTATEIEGLVTDFNSLLAKLKAAGLMEPDEE
;
A
#
# COMPACT_ATOMS: atom_id res chain seq x y z
N MET A 1 -42.62 36.20 12.45
CA MET A 1 -43.20 35.02 13.13
C MET A 1 -42.05 34.11 13.51
N SER A 2 -41.73 34.01 14.80
CA SER A 2 -40.68 33.11 15.30
C SER A 2 -41.29 31.71 15.39
N TYR A 3 -40.99 30.83 14.43
CA TYR A 3 -41.42 29.44 14.51
C TYR A 3 -40.40 28.67 15.36
N ASN A 4 -40.79 28.29 16.58
CA ASN A 4 -40.02 27.42 17.48
C ASN A 4 -40.10 25.95 17.03
N THR A 5 -39.87 25.67 15.75
CA THR A 5 -39.83 24.29 15.25
C THR A 5 -38.39 23.95 14.93
N LYS A 6 -37.81 23.01 15.68
CA LYS A 6 -36.40 22.62 15.54
C LYS A 6 -36.07 22.15 14.12
N ASN A 7 -37.03 21.60 13.39
CA ASN A 7 -36.86 21.12 12.02
C ASN A 7 -37.87 21.83 11.10
N TYR A 8 -37.40 22.40 9.99
CA TYR A 8 -38.25 23.15 9.06
C TYR A 8 -37.73 23.07 7.61
N THR A 9 -38.63 23.28 6.65
CA THR A 9 -38.30 23.34 5.23
C THR A 9 -38.42 24.77 4.74
N GLU A 10 -37.44 25.24 3.97
CA GLU A 10 -37.39 26.57 3.37
C GLU A 10 -37.22 26.48 1.85
N GLN A 11 -37.29 27.62 1.16
CA GLN A 11 -37.16 27.73 -0.30
C GLN A 11 -38.13 26.84 -1.08
N GLY A 12 -39.41 26.85 -0.70
CA GLY A 12 -40.44 26.12 -1.43
C GLY A 12 -40.25 24.59 -1.44
N GLY A 13 -39.47 24.04 -0.51
CA GLY A 13 -39.22 22.59 -0.44
C GLY A 13 -37.78 22.18 -0.75
N GLU A 14 -36.98 23.08 -1.33
CA GLU A 14 -35.64 22.76 -1.83
C GLU A 14 -34.63 22.46 -0.72
N LYS A 15 -34.80 23.06 0.47
CA LYS A 15 -33.90 22.85 1.61
C LYS A 15 -34.66 22.49 2.86
N THR A 16 -34.25 21.38 3.49
CA THR A 16 -34.75 20.96 4.81
C THR A 16 -33.64 21.15 5.85
N VAL A 17 -33.94 21.91 6.91
CA VAL A 17 -33.06 22.15 8.05
C VAL A 17 -33.51 21.27 9.22
N ILE A 18 -32.60 20.46 9.75
CA ILE A 18 -32.86 19.60 10.91
C ILE A 18 -32.04 20.15 12.09
N GLY A 19 -32.69 20.77 13.06
CA GLY A 19 -32.09 21.28 14.30
C GLY A 19 -32.15 20.29 15.48
N GLY A 20 -32.68 19.08 15.25
CA GLY A 20 -32.61 17.93 16.16
C GLY A 20 -31.78 16.78 15.58
N THR A 21 -32.05 15.55 16.03
CA THR A 21 -31.42 14.34 15.48
C THR A 21 -32.26 13.80 14.32
N LEU A 22 -31.61 13.50 13.19
CA LEU A 22 -32.18 12.69 12.12
C LEU A 22 -31.76 11.24 12.31
N GLU A 23 -32.71 10.37 12.65
CA GLU A 23 -32.49 8.92 12.75
C GLU A 23 -32.96 8.24 11.46
N ILE A 24 -32.06 7.49 10.82
CA ILE A 24 -32.35 6.70 9.61
C ILE A 24 -32.34 5.23 10.03
N LYS A 25 -33.49 4.56 9.91
CA LYS A 25 -33.67 3.17 10.36
C LYS A 25 -33.10 2.16 9.37
N GLU A 26 -32.93 0.93 9.83
CA GLU A 26 -32.57 -0.21 9.00
C GLU A 26 -33.51 -0.33 7.78
N GLY A 27 -32.93 -0.45 6.58
CA GLY A 27 -33.66 -0.55 5.31
C GLY A 27 -33.94 0.78 4.57
N ALA A 28 -33.57 1.93 5.11
CA ALA A 28 -33.72 3.22 4.43
C ALA A 28 -32.54 3.58 3.50
N THR A 29 -32.81 4.33 2.42
CA THR A 29 -31.80 4.74 1.42
C THR A 29 -31.63 6.26 1.40
N VAL A 30 -30.38 6.75 1.47
CA VAL A 30 -30.02 8.18 1.31
C VAL A 30 -29.13 8.36 0.09
N THR A 31 -29.57 9.14 -0.89
CA THR A 31 -28.83 9.41 -2.14
C THR A 31 -28.28 10.84 -2.15
N GLY A 32 -27.07 11.05 -2.69
CA GLY A 32 -26.50 12.39 -2.91
C GLY A 32 -25.64 12.97 -1.78
N LEU A 33 -25.35 12.22 -0.72
CA LEU A 33 -24.41 12.62 0.34
C LEU A 33 -22.98 12.19 -0.04
N THR A 34 -22.17 13.07 -0.62
CA THR A 34 -20.75 12.81 -0.88
C THR A 34 -19.90 13.04 0.38
N SER A 35 -19.71 11.97 1.15
CA SER A 35 -19.02 11.87 2.45
C SER A 35 -17.63 12.52 2.53
N THR A 36 -17.28 13.19 3.64
CA THR A 36 -15.96 12.93 4.25
C THR A 36 -15.98 11.48 4.68
N ALA A 37 -15.19 10.62 4.05
CA ALA A 37 -15.34 9.17 4.13
C ALA A 37 -15.36 8.65 5.59
N ALA A 38 -16.32 7.76 5.87
CA ALA A 38 -16.44 7.04 7.14
C ALA A 38 -15.21 6.14 7.41
N PRO A 39 -14.94 5.73 8.67
CA PRO A 39 -13.95 4.69 8.97
C PRO A 39 -14.33 3.37 8.29
N ALA A 40 -13.34 2.51 8.03
CA ALA A 40 -13.54 1.28 7.25
C ALA A 40 -14.48 0.31 7.99
N SER A 41 -15.34 -0.36 7.23
CA SER A 41 -16.16 -1.48 7.68
C SER A 41 -15.77 -2.76 6.96
N GLU A 42 -16.29 -3.92 7.40
CA GLU A 42 -15.92 -5.23 6.83
C GLU A 42 -16.18 -5.34 5.33
N THR A 43 -17.15 -4.59 4.81
CA THR A 43 -17.56 -4.63 3.40
C THR A 43 -17.20 -3.36 2.62
N SER A 44 -16.49 -2.39 3.21
CA SER A 44 -16.16 -1.12 2.56
C SER A 44 -14.93 -0.43 3.14
N LEU A 45 -13.96 -0.11 2.28
CA LEU A 45 -12.76 0.62 2.65
C LEU A 45 -13.13 2.06 3.07
N GLY A 46 -12.84 2.40 4.32
CA GLY A 46 -13.01 3.76 4.84
C GLY A 46 -11.86 4.68 4.49
N GLY A 47 -11.97 5.95 4.90
CA GLY A 47 -11.11 7.07 4.54
C GLY A 47 -9.65 7.02 4.99
N VAL A 48 -8.90 5.96 4.66
CA VAL A 48 -7.43 6.02 4.69
C VAL A 48 -6.97 7.01 3.62
N LYS A 49 -6.87 8.29 3.98
CA LYS A 49 -6.03 9.23 3.23
C LYS A 49 -4.58 8.88 3.54
N ALA A 50 -4.04 7.90 2.81
CA ALA A 50 -2.60 7.69 2.78
C ALA A 50 -1.93 9.00 2.34
N ALA A 51 -0.77 9.31 2.91
CA ALA A 51 0.05 10.42 2.41
C ALA A 51 0.38 10.20 0.93
N ALA A 52 0.62 11.29 0.19
CA ALA A 52 1.11 11.16 -1.17
C ALA A 52 2.46 10.44 -1.17
N LYS A 53 2.64 9.52 -2.13
CA LYS A 53 3.87 8.75 -2.31
C LYS A 53 5.10 9.66 -2.42
N SER A 54 6.21 9.30 -1.78
CA SER A 54 7.54 9.89 -1.95
C SER A 54 8.49 8.96 -2.74
N GLU A 55 9.74 9.40 -2.93
CA GLU A 55 10.79 8.59 -3.58
C GLU A 55 11.25 7.41 -2.70
N ASP A 56 11.06 7.49 -1.38
CA ASP A 56 11.44 6.44 -0.42
C ASP A 56 10.37 5.33 -0.29
N ASP A 57 9.17 5.54 -0.83
CA ASP A 57 8.11 4.55 -0.90
C ASP A 57 8.39 3.50 -1.99
N THR A 58 9.28 2.57 -1.65
CA THR A 58 9.82 1.56 -2.56
C THR A 58 8.89 0.38 -2.80
N VAL A 59 7.85 0.20 -1.97
CA VAL A 59 7.02 -1.01 -1.97
C VAL A 59 5.53 -0.67 -2.10
N PRO A 60 4.85 -1.05 -3.20
CA PRO A 60 3.41 -0.85 -3.36
C PRO A 60 2.62 -1.86 -2.52
N VAL A 61 1.64 -1.38 -1.74
CA VAL A 61 0.67 -2.20 -0.99
C VAL A 61 -0.57 -2.43 -1.85
N LYS A 62 -1.12 -3.66 -1.84
CA LYS A 62 -2.33 -4.02 -2.61
C LYS A 62 -3.47 -4.40 -1.67
N ILE A 63 -4.71 -4.20 -2.12
CA ILE A 63 -5.90 -4.71 -1.43
C ILE A 63 -6.33 -5.99 -2.16
N GLY A 64 -6.47 -7.09 -1.44
CA GLY A 64 -6.93 -8.36 -2.00
C GLY A 64 -8.44 -8.35 -2.25
N GLU A 65 -8.91 -9.36 -2.99
CA GLU A 65 -10.36 -9.55 -3.23
C GLU A 65 -11.14 -9.87 -1.94
N ASP A 66 -10.43 -10.27 -0.89
CA ASP A 66 -10.91 -10.47 0.48
C ASP A 66 -10.99 -9.16 1.30
N GLY A 67 -10.62 -8.01 0.71
CA GLY A 67 -10.61 -6.71 1.39
C GLY A 67 -9.43 -6.51 2.36
N VAL A 68 -8.45 -7.42 2.39
CA VAL A 68 -7.29 -7.33 3.28
C VAL A 68 -6.16 -6.54 2.60
N LEU A 69 -5.44 -5.72 3.37
CA LEU A 69 -4.23 -5.03 2.90
C LEU A 69 -3.05 -6.01 2.90
N TYR A 70 -2.48 -6.27 1.72
CA TYR A 70 -1.31 -7.11 1.54
C TYR A 70 -0.06 -6.24 1.48
N VAL A 71 0.76 -6.32 2.54
CA VAL A 71 2.10 -5.73 2.57
C VAL A 71 3.06 -6.75 1.94
N PRO A 72 3.79 -6.39 0.87
CA PRO A 72 4.83 -7.26 0.34
C PRO A 72 5.83 -7.58 1.44
N THR A 73 6.26 -8.84 1.53
CA THR A 73 7.31 -9.21 2.47
C THR A 73 8.52 -8.31 2.26
N TYR A 74 9.14 -7.85 3.34
CA TYR A 74 10.37 -7.05 3.23
C TYR A 74 11.34 -7.78 2.30
N PRO A 75 11.94 -7.11 1.30
CA PRO A 75 12.82 -7.77 0.36
C PRO A 75 13.91 -8.48 1.15
N VAL A 76 13.97 -9.80 1.02
CA VAL A 76 15.05 -10.58 1.59
C VAL A 76 16.27 -10.26 0.74
N ILE A 77 17.24 -9.56 1.31
CA ILE A 77 18.52 -9.34 0.64
C ILE A 77 19.17 -10.72 0.48
N PRO A 78 19.46 -11.17 -0.76
CA PRO A 78 20.06 -12.47 -0.96
C PRO A 78 21.42 -12.52 -0.27
N THR A 79 21.65 -13.57 0.50
CA THR A 79 22.98 -13.88 1.05
C THR A 79 23.64 -14.92 0.16
N VAL A 80 24.86 -14.62 -0.31
CA VAL A 80 25.66 -15.55 -1.09
C VAL A 80 26.49 -16.43 -0.16
N ALA A 81 26.68 -17.71 -0.52
CA ALA A 81 27.61 -18.57 0.18
C ALA A 81 29.03 -17.97 0.15
N ASN A 82 29.81 -18.23 1.19
CA ASN A 82 31.19 -17.75 1.28
C ASN A 82 32.04 -18.25 0.10
N GLN A 83 33.00 -17.43 -0.32
CA GLN A 83 34.08 -17.84 -1.22
C GLN A 83 35.27 -18.23 -0.37
N GLU A 84 35.75 -19.46 -0.55
CA GLU A 84 36.95 -19.95 0.13
C GLU A 84 38.13 -19.02 -0.11
N GLU A 85 39.04 -18.94 0.87
CA GLU A 85 40.24 -18.12 0.77
C GLU A 85 41.08 -18.54 -0.45
N SER A 86 41.56 -17.56 -1.22
CA SER A 86 42.41 -17.85 -2.38
C SER A 86 43.78 -18.34 -1.90
N THR A 87 44.18 -19.52 -2.38
CA THR A 87 45.53 -20.07 -2.16
C THR A 87 46.40 -19.94 -3.41
N ALA A 88 46.01 -19.10 -4.35
CA ALA A 88 46.71 -18.94 -5.61
C ALA A 88 48.09 -18.28 -5.40
N THR A 89 49.14 -18.92 -5.92
CA THR A 89 50.51 -18.35 -5.94
C THR A 89 50.85 -17.70 -7.27
N GLU A 90 49.99 -17.87 -8.28
CA GLU A 90 50.18 -17.40 -9.65
C GLU A 90 48.90 -16.73 -10.16
N ILE A 91 49.06 -15.87 -11.17
CA ILE A 91 47.96 -15.08 -11.74
C ILE A 91 46.82 -15.98 -12.26
N GLU A 92 47.14 -17.11 -12.90
CA GLU A 92 46.13 -18.04 -13.43
C GLU A 92 45.20 -18.60 -12.33
N GLY A 93 45.77 -18.89 -11.15
CA GLY A 93 44.99 -19.32 -9.99
C GLY A 93 44.09 -18.20 -9.46
N LEU A 94 44.61 -16.98 -9.37
CA LEU A 94 43.84 -15.81 -8.91
C LEU A 94 42.65 -15.52 -9.84
N VAL A 95 42.85 -15.62 -11.15
CA VAL A 95 41.78 -15.44 -12.16
C VAL A 95 40.70 -16.51 -11.97
N THR A 96 41.09 -17.75 -11.67
CA THR A 96 40.15 -18.86 -11.43
C THR A 96 39.29 -18.62 -10.19
N ASP A 97 39.91 -18.24 -9.07
CA ASP A 97 39.21 -17.97 -7.80
C ASP A 97 38.28 -16.75 -7.94
N PHE A 98 38.74 -15.70 -8.62
CA PHE A 98 37.97 -14.49 -8.87
C PHE A 98 36.74 -14.78 -9.75
N ASN A 99 36.90 -15.49 -10.86
CA ASN A 99 35.76 -15.86 -11.72
C ASN A 99 34.75 -16.77 -11.00
N SER A 100 35.21 -17.60 -10.06
CA SER A 100 34.33 -18.41 -9.21
C SER A 100 33.47 -17.56 -8.29
N LEU A 101 34.04 -16.49 -7.70
CA LEU A 101 33.27 -15.51 -6.92
C LEU A 101 32.24 -14.78 -7.80
N LEU A 102 32.64 -14.30 -8.98
CA LEU A 102 31.73 -13.63 -9.91
C LEU A 102 30.55 -14.53 -10.31
N ALA A 103 30.81 -15.80 -10.60
CA ALA A 103 29.77 -16.78 -10.91
C ALA A 103 28.79 -16.96 -9.74
N LYS A 104 29.28 -17.02 -8.49
CA LYS A 104 28.42 -17.08 -7.29
C LYS A 104 27.54 -15.84 -7.14
N LEU A 105 28.10 -14.65 -7.37
CA LEU A 105 27.35 -13.39 -7.27
C LEU A 105 26.26 -13.27 -8.35
N LYS A 106 26.58 -13.65 -9.60
CA LYS A 106 25.62 -13.70 -10.70
C LYS A 106 24.49 -14.70 -10.44
N ALA A 107 24.83 -15.91 -9.99
CA ALA A 107 23.85 -16.94 -9.65
C ALA A 107 22.92 -16.52 -8.49
N ALA A 108 23.44 -15.70 -7.55
CA ALA A 108 22.65 -15.14 -6.45
C ALA A 108 21.81 -13.90 -6.83
N GLY A 109 21.92 -13.42 -8.08
CA GLY A 109 21.21 -12.20 -8.53
C GLY A 109 21.75 -10.91 -7.93
N LEU A 110 22.97 -10.93 -7.35
CA LEU A 110 23.65 -9.75 -6.81
C LEU A 110 24.50 -9.03 -7.85
N MET A 111 24.66 -9.63 -9.04
CA MET A 111 25.38 -9.08 -10.18
C MET A 111 24.64 -9.46 -11.47
N GLU A 112 24.66 -8.57 -12.47
CA GLU A 112 24.07 -8.85 -13.79
C GLU A 112 24.78 -10.03 -14.47
N PRO A 113 24.04 -10.88 -15.21
CA PRO A 113 24.64 -11.93 -16.02
C PRO A 113 25.51 -11.32 -17.13
N ASP A 114 26.43 -12.11 -17.67
CA ASP A 114 27.21 -11.66 -18.83
C ASP A 114 26.29 -11.41 -20.03
N GLU A 115 26.55 -10.33 -20.76
CA GLU A 115 25.90 -10.08 -22.04
C GLU A 115 26.30 -11.20 -23.03
N GLU A 116 25.34 -11.69 -23.81
CA GLU A 116 25.55 -12.70 -24.87
C GLU A 116 26.34 -12.15 -26.05
#